data_AF-A0A851ZH33-F1
#
_entry.id   AF-A0A851ZH33-F1
#
_cell.length_a   1.000
_cell.length_b   1.000
_cell.length_c   1.000
_cell.angle_alpha   90.00
_cell.angle_beta   90.00
_cell.angle_gamma   90.00
#
_symmetry.space_group_name_H-M   'P 1'
#
loop_
_entity.id
_entity.type
_entity.pdbx_description
1 polymer ?
#
loop_
_entity_poly.entity_id
_entity_poly.type
_entity_poly.pdbx_seq_one_letter_code
_entity_poly.pdbx_strand_id
1 'polypeptide(L)'
;LPQLRDFLLVYNRLTELCFRHCVSNLNYRLLTGREESCLDGCAGKLVHANHRLMSSYVALMPAIVQRRLADYEATAAPSSAEAGPVTGEPPEAPPGT
;
A
#
# COMPACT_ATOMS: atom_id res chain seq x y z
N LEU A 1 14.15 16.32 -3.58
CA LEU A 1 12.80 16.48 -4.17
C LEU A 1 11.73 15.47 -3.69
N PRO A 2 12.01 14.26 -3.14
CA PRO A 2 10.97 13.33 -2.68
C PRO A 2 9.97 13.93 -1.69
N GLN A 3 10.47 14.64 -0.68
CA GLN A 3 9.65 15.34 0.33
C GLN A 3 8.64 16.32 -0.28
N LEU A 4 9.02 17.02 -1.35
CA LEU A 4 8.13 17.96 -2.06
C LEU A 4 7.04 17.22 -2.82
N ARG A 5 7.41 16.11 -3.50
CA ARG A 5 6.44 15.27 -4.22
C ARG A 5 5.40 14.72 -3.26
N ASP A 6 5.83 14.21 -2.10
CA ASP A 6 4.92 13.64 -1.10
C ASP A 6 3.99 14.72 -0.53
N PHE A 7 4.51 15.91 -0.26
CA PHE A 7 3.70 17.06 0.12
C PHE A 7 2.64 17.39 -0.94
N LEU A 8 3.02 17.47 -2.22
CA LEU A 8 2.10 17.80 -3.30
C LEU A 8 1.03 16.72 -3.50
N LEU A 9 1.35 15.45 -3.29
CA LEU A 9 0.35 14.37 -3.32
C LEU A 9 -0.70 14.54 -2.22
N VAL A 10 -0.27 14.86 -1.00
CA VAL A 10 -1.20 15.12 0.11
C VAL A 10 -2.01 16.39 -0.13
N TYR A 11 -1.37 17.45 -0.62
CA TYR A 11 -2.05 18.71 -0.96
C TYR A 11 -3.14 18.49 -2.00
N ASN A 12 -2.84 17.81 -3.11
CA ASN A 12 -3.82 17.53 -4.17
C ASN A 12 -4.98 16.68 -3.66
N ARG A 13 -4.71 15.73 -2.75
CA ARG A 13 -5.78 14.94 -2.14
C ARG A 13 -6.64 15.77 -1.20
N LEU A 14 -6.04 16.67 -0.43
CA LEU A 14 -6.74 17.59 0.46
C LEU A 14 -7.68 18.51 -0.32
N THR A 15 -7.19 19.11 -1.40
CA THR A 15 -7.98 20.05 -2.20
C THR A 15 -9.16 19.35 -2.88
N GLU A 16 -8.95 18.15 -3.46
CA GLU A 16 -10.03 17.37 -4.06
C GLU A 16 -11.11 17.00 -3.03
N LEU A 17 -10.72 16.46 -1.87
CA LEU A 17 -11.66 16.01 -0.85
C LEU A 17 -12.48 17.16 -0.28
N CYS A 18 -11.82 18.25 0.10
CA CYS A 18 -12.49 19.38 0.74
C CYS A 18 -13.37 20.12 -0.26
N PHE A 19 -12.98 20.22 -1.54
CA PHE A 19 -13.86 20.76 -2.57
C PHE A 19 -15.14 19.93 -2.72
N ARG A 20 -15.01 18.60 -2.87
CA ARG A 20 -16.17 17.70 -3.04
C ARG A 20 -17.11 17.68 -1.83
N HIS A 21 -16.59 17.90 -0.62
CA HIS A 21 -17.39 17.83 0.60
C HIS A 21 -18.00 19.17 1.01
N CYS A 22 -17.27 20.27 0.83
CA CYS A 22 -17.68 21.58 1.34
C CYS A 22 -18.32 22.47 0.28
N VAL A 23 -17.84 22.44 -0.97
CA VAL A 23 -18.36 23.31 -2.03
C VAL A 23 -19.59 22.67 -2.65
N SER A 24 -20.75 23.19 -2.31
CA SER A 24 -22.05 22.64 -2.71
C SER A 24 -22.87 23.61 -3.55
N ASN A 25 -22.53 24.90 -3.52
CA ASN A 25 -23.21 25.94 -4.27
C ASN A 25 -22.24 26.61 -5.25
N LEU A 26 -22.50 26.45 -6.55
CA LEU A 26 -21.67 27.01 -7.63
C LEU A 26 -22.36 28.17 -8.37
N ASN A 27 -23.40 28.77 -7.77
CA ASN A 27 -24.12 29.89 -8.39
C ASN A 27 -23.30 31.21 -8.36
N TYR A 28 -22.27 31.29 -7.53
CA TYR A 28 -21.41 32.46 -7.39
C TYR A 28 -19.94 32.06 -7.48
N ARG A 29 -19.09 33.03 -7.86
CA ARG A 29 -17.64 32.80 -8.02
C ARG A 29 -16.90 32.69 -6.67
N LEU A 30 -17.40 33.38 -5.64
CA LEU A 30 -16.80 33.37 -4.31
C LEU A 30 -17.49 32.32 -3.43
N LEU A 31 -16.73 31.79 -2.47
CA LEU A 31 -17.28 30.89 -1.46
C LEU A 31 -18.25 31.64 -0.55
N THR A 32 -19.27 30.92 -0.10
CA THR A 32 -20.12 31.40 0.99
C THR A 32 -19.41 31.21 2.33
N GLY A 33 -19.76 32.00 3.36
CA GLY A 33 -19.14 31.87 4.68
C GLY A 33 -19.31 30.48 5.33
N ARG A 34 -20.34 29.72 4.95
CA ARG A 34 -20.50 28.31 5.36
C ARG A 34 -19.48 27.39 4.70
N GLU A 35 -19.21 27.60 3.41
CA GLU A 35 -18.22 26.82 2.66
C GLU A 35 -16.81 27.12 3.16
N GLU A 36 -16.50 28.39 3.44
CA GLU A 36 -15.23 28.80 4.07
C GLU A 36 -15.02 28.10 5.43
N SER A 37 -15.99 28.19 6.33
CA SER A 37 -15.92 27.52 7.65
C SER A 37 -15.80 25.99 7.51
N CYS A 38 -16.45 25.40 6.52
CA CYS A 38 -16.32 23.97 6.24
C CYS A 38 -14.91 23.62 5.75
N LEU A 39 -14.33 24.41 4.83
CA LEU A 39 -12.98 24.16 4.31
C LEU A 39 -11.92 24.22 5.40
N ASP A 40 -11.99 25.21 6.30
CA ASP A 40 -11.07 25.31 7.43
C ASP A 40 -11.16 24.07 8.33
N GLY A 41 -12.38 23.63 8.65
CA GLY A 41 -12.60 22.41 9.40
C GLY A 41 -12.12 21.15 8.67
N CYS A 42 -12.34 21.07 7.35
CA CYS A 42 -11.93 19.93 6.52
C CYS A 42 -10.40 19.81 6.46
N ALA A 43 -9.71 20.91 6.16
CA ALA A 43 -8.26 20.95 6.08
C ALA A 43 -7.62 20.59 7.43
N GLY A 44 -8.09 21.19 8.53
CA GLY A 44 -7.61 20.87 9.88
C GLY A 44 -7.81 19.39 10.22
N LYS A 45 -9.02 18.85 9.98
CA LYS A 45 -9.31 17.43 10.21
C LYS A 45 -8.40 16.52 9.40
N LEU A 46 -8.19 16.80 8.12
CA LEU A 46 -7.35 15.97 7.26
C LEU A 46 -5.90 15.99 7.72
N VAL A 47 -5.34 17.15 8.04
CA VAL A 47 -3.96 17.28 8.52
C VAL A 47 -3.79 16.49 9.82
N HIS A 48 -4.67 16.68 10.81
CA HIS A 48 -4.59 15.94 12.07
C HIS A 48 -4.76 14.43 11.87
N ALA A 49 -5.72 14.01 11.04
CA ALA A 49 -5.93 12.60 10.73
C ALA A 49 -4.71 12.00 10.02
N ASN A 50 -4.16 12.69 9.03
CA ASN A 50 -2.97 12.26 8.31
C ASN A 50 -1.78 12.07 9.25
N HIS A 51 -1.51 13.04 10.14
CA HIS A 51 -0.45 12.90 11.14
C HIS A 51 -0.65 11.71 12.08
N ARG A 52 -1.87 11.49 12.56
CA ARG A 52 -2.19 10.33 13.43
C ARG A 52 -1.99 9.01 12.70
N LEU A 53 -2.46 8.91 11.46
CA LEU A 53 -2.31 7.72 10.63
C LEU A 53 -0.83 7.46 10.34
N MET A 54 -0.08 8.48 9.93
CA MET A 54 1.36 8.36 9.63
C MET A 54 2.16 7.94 10.86
N SER A 55 1.83 8.48 12.04
CA SER A 55 2.45 8.06 13.30
C SER A 55 2.21 6.58 13.59
N SER A 56 0.97 6.11 13.45
CA SER A 56 0.64 4.69 13.65
C SER A 56 1.31 3.78 12.61
N TYR A 57 1.37 4.22 11.36
CA TYR A 57 1.99 3.49 10.26
C TYR A 57 3.49 3.29 10.53
N VAL A 58 4.20 4.36 10.90
CA VAL A 58 5.63 4.28 11.24
C VAL A 58 5.88 3.36 12.44
N ALA A 59 4.99 3.35 13.43
CA ALA A 59 5.09 2.45 14.58
C ALA A 59 4.89 0.97 14.22
N LEU A 60 3.99 0.67 13.28
CA LEU A 60 3.58 -0.71 12.97
C LEU A 60 4.36 -1.35 11.81
N MET A 61 4.79 -0.55 10.83
CA MET A 61 5.42 -1.06 9.61
C MET A 61 6.66 -1.94 9.82
N PRO A 62 7.60 -1.63 10.73
CA PRO A 62 8.79 -2.45 10.92
C PRO A 62 8.43 -3.89 11.30
N ALA A 63 7.48 -4.07 12.22
CA ALA A 63 7.02 -5.40 12.64
C ALA A 63 6.31 -6.15 11.51
N ILE A 64 5.49 -5.44 10.72
CA ILE A 64 4.82 -6.03 9.55
C ILE A 64 5.84 -6.51 8.53
N VAL A 65 6.82 -5.66 8.17
CA VAL A 65 7.86 -5.99 7.19
C VAL A 65 8.73 -7.15 7.68
N GLN A 66 9.13 -7.16 8.95
CA GLN A 66 9.94 -8.25 9.50
C GLN A 66 9.22 -9.60 9.43
N ARG A 67 7.91 -9.62 9.71
CA ARG A 67 7.11 -10.83 9.55
C ARG A 67 7.05 -11.29 8.09
N ARG A 68 6.90 -10.36 7.14
CA ARG A 68 6.92 -10.69 5.71
C ARG A 68 8.25 -11.33 5.31
N LEU A 69 9.38 -10.77 5.74
CA LEU A 69 10.70 -11.33 5.45
C LEU A 69 10.85 -12.77 5.99
N ALA A 70 10.42 -13.02 7.23
CA ALA A 70 10.45 -14.36 7.81
C ALA A 70 9.55 -15.36 7.06
N ASP A 71 8.36 -14.94 6.63
CA ASP A 71 7.45 -15.75 5.81
C ASP A 71 8.07 -16.10 4.44
N TYR A 72 8.78 -15.14 3.83
CA TYR A 72 9.52 -15.35 2.57
C TYR A 72 10.67 -16.36 2.76
N GLU A 73 11.45 -16.25 3.83
CA GLU A 73 12.54 -17.18 4.14
C GLU A 73 12.02 -18.59 4.41
N ALA A 74 10.92 -18.73 5.15
CA ALA A 74 10.29 -20.02 5.44
C ALA A 74 9.72 -20.71 4.18
N THR A 75 9.23 -19.92 3.22
CA THR A 75 8.70 -20.45 1.96
C THR A 75 9.82 -20.66 0.91
N ALA A 76 10.96 -19.99 1.06
CA ALA A 76 12.12 -20.11 0.18
C ALA A 76 13.11 -21.21 0.59
N ALA A 77 13.00 -21.76 1.81
CA ALA A 77 13.75 -22.96 2.21
C ALA A 77 13.24 -24.17 1.40
N PRO A 78 14.09 -24.82 0.58
CA PRO A 78 13.66 -25.94 -0.25
C PRO A 78 13.26 -27.12 0.63
N SER A 79 12.23 -27.83 0.18
CA SER A 79 11.89 -29.20 0.60
C SER A 79 13.08 -30.13 0.36
N SER A 80 14.04 -30.14 1.29
CA SER A 80 15.10 -31.14 1.36
C SER A 80 14.58 -32.38 2.06
N ALA A 81 13.61 -33.06 1.44
CA ALA A 81 13.18 -34.38 1.84
C ALA A 81 12.41 -35.06 0.72
N GLU A 82 13.11 -35.51 -0.33
CA GLU A 82 12.86 -36.84 -0.91
C GLU A 82 14.22 -37.46 -1.27
N ALA A 83 14.60 -38.46 -0.48
CA ALA A 83 15.77 -39.30 -0.69
C ALA A 83 15.32 -40.62 -1.32
N GLY A 84 16.02 -41.06 -2.37
CA GLY A 84 15.94 -42.42 -2.89
C GLY A 84 16.68 -42.62 -4.21
N PRO A 85 17.87 -43.25 -4.22
CA PRO A 85 18.50 -43.73 -5.44
C PRO A 85 17.87 -45.07 -5.84
N VAL A 86 17.20 -45.13 -6.99
CA VAL A 86 16.78 -46.39 -7.62
C VAL A 86 17.84 -46.81 -8.64
N THR A 87 18.67 -47.76 -8.23
CA THR A 87 19.55 -48.55 -9.10
C THR A 87 18.74 -49.64 -9.80
N GLY A 88 18.86 -49.76 -11.12
CA GLY A 88 18.40 -50.93 -11.88
C GLY A 88 18.18 -50.64 -13.37
N GLU A 89 19.11 -51.09 -14.20
CA GLU A 89 19.00 -51.21 -15.67
C GLU A 89 19.39 -52.66 -16.04
N PRO A 90 19.00 -53.29 -17.18
CA PRO A 90 17.90 -53.12 -18.15
C PRO A 90 17.07 -54.44 -18.36
N PRO A 91 16.14 -54.52 -19.35
CA PRO A 91 16.50 -55.37 -20.49
C PRO A 91 16.13 -54.79 -21.88
N GLU A 92 17.13 -54.92 -22.76
CA GLU A 92 17.15 -55.24 -24.20
C GLU A 92 15.85 -55.16 -25.04
N ALA A 93 15.94 -54.41 -26.15
CA ALA A 93 15.02 -54.35 -27.29
C ALA A 93 15.00 -55.68 -28.09
N PRO A 94 14.08 -55.93 -29.07
CA PRO A 94 14.28 -55.42 -30.45
C PRO A 94 12.96 -55.28 -31.28
N PRO A 95 12.93 -55.32 -32.64
CA PRO A 95 13.05 -54.15 -33.52
C PRO A 95 11.89 -53.97 -34.54
N GLY A 96 11.79 -52.77 -35.14
CA GLY A 96 11.35 -52.54 -36.53
C GLY A 96 9.85 -52.57 -36.85
N THR A 97 9.29 -51.48 -37.38
CA THR A 97 9.25 -51.07 -38.80
C THR A 97 8.76 -49.63 -38.90
#